data_AF-A0A7W1MZZ4-F1
#
_entry.id   AF-A0A7W1MZZ4-F1
#
_cell.length_a   1.000
_cell.length_b   1.000
_cell.length_c   1.000
_cell.angle_alpha   90.00
_cell.angle_beta   90.00
_cell.angle_gamma   90.00
#
_symmetry.space_group_name_H-M   'P 1'
#
loop_
_entity.id
_entity.type
_entity.pdbx_description
1 polymer ?
#
loop_
_entity_poly.entity_id
_entity_poly.type
_entity_poly.pdbx_seq_one_letter_code
_entity_poly.pdbx_strand_id
1 'polypeptide(L)' 'MRPESIRHDALAGPVSHTHPPVLCGVDDGAESRTAGLVAVRLAEALSARLVLAHVMPSPDAPPSGM' A
#
# COMPACT_ATOMS: atom_id res chain seq x y z
N MET A 1 9.68 -40.14 -5.21
CA MET A 1 8.57 -39.25 -4.86
C MET A 1 9.16 -38.04 -4.15
N ARG A 2 9.31 -36.90 -4.84
CA ARG A 2 9.82 -35.64 -4.26
C ARG A 2 8.71 -34.58 -4.39
N PRO A 3 8.46 -33.75 -3.37
CA PRO A 3 7.35 -32.81 -3.38
C PRO A 3 7.64 -31.68 -4.39
N GLU A 4 6.61 -31.33 -5.16
CA GLU A 4 6.67 -30.32 -6.19
C GLU A 4 6.83 -28.93 -5.56
N SER A 5 7.86 -28.22 -6.02
CA SER A 5 8.20 -26.87 -5.60
C SER A 5 7.09 -25.93 -6.05
N ILE A 6 6.31 -25.42 -5.11
CA ILE A 6 5.32 -24.36 -5.36
C ILE A 6 6.09 -23.14 -5.86
N ARG A 7 6.03 -22.88 -7.17
CA ARG A 7 6.48 -21.63 -7.76
C ARG A 7 5.41 -20.60 -7.45
N HIS A 8 5.65 -19.76 -6.45
CA HIS A 8 4.93 -18.50 -6.34
C HIS A 8 5.37 -17.66 -7.53
N ASP A 9 4.56 -17.68 -8.60
CA ASP A 9 4.70 -16.79 -9.74
C ASP A 9 4.81 -15.36 -9.23
N ALA A 10 6.04 -14.86 -9.24
CA ALA A 10 6.37 -13.47 -9.11
C ALA A 10 5.90 -12.76 -10.38
N LEU A 11 4.59 -12.53 -10.48
CA LEU A 11 3.95 -11.76 -11.56
C LEU A 11 4.34 -10.27 -11.58
N ALA A 12 5.19 -9.83 -10.65
CA ALA A 12 5.80 -8.51 -10.71
C ALA A 12 7.11 -8.59 -11.50
N GLY A 13 7.01 -8.55 -12.83
CA GLY A 13 8.14 -8.04 -13.63
C GLY A 13 8.58 -6.66 -13.12
N PRO A 14 9.79 -6.19 -13.43
CA PRO A 14 10.26 -4.88 -12.98
C PRO A 14 9.31 -3.81 -13.51
N VAL A 15 8.41 -3.34 -12.65
CA VAL A 15 7.52 -2.23 -12.91
C VAL A 15 8.39 -0.98 -12.92
N SER A 16 8.79 -0.56 -14.13
CA SER A 16 9.33 0.77 -14.38
C SER A 16 8.25 1.78 -14.02
N HIS A 17 8.22 2.19 -12.77
CA HIS A 17 7.34 3.25 -12.31
C HIS A 17 7.92 4.58 -12.81
N THR A 18 7.44 5.03 -13.96
CA THR A 18 7.70 6.39 -14.47
C THR A 18 7.05 7.45 -13.60
N HIS A 19 6.07 7.07 -12.78
CA HIS A 19 5.31 7.95 -11.90
C HIS A 19 5.59 7.64 -10.43
N PRO A 20 5.69 8.68 -9.57
CA PRO A 20 5.84 8.50 -8.14
C PRO A 20 4.63 7.72 -7.57
N PRO A 21 4.83 6.95 -6.49
CA PRO A 21 3.75 6.17 -5.90
C PRO A 21 2.66 7.07 -5.30
N VAL A 22 1.42 6.58 -5.34
CA VAL A 22 0.28 7.17 -4.61
C VAL A 22 0.27 6.59 -3.20
N LEU A 23 0.36 7.44 -2.19
CA LEU A 23 0.25 7.05 -0.79
C LEU A 23 -1.17 7.35 -0.28
N CYS A 24 -1.84 6.35 0.26
CA CYS A 24 -3.16 6.50 0.88
C CYS A 24 -3.09 6.05 2.34
N GLY A 25 -3.29 7.00 3.25
CA GLY A 25 -3.51 6.69 4.66
C GLY A 25 -4.85 5.96 4.82
N VAL A 26 -4.83 4.87 5.56
CA VAL A 26 -6.04 4.12 5.92
C VAL A 26 -6.21 4.04 7.43
N ASP A 27 -7.45 3.91 7.88
CA ASP A 27 -7.88 3.68 9.25
C ASP A 27 -9.18 2.86 9.25
N ASP A 28 -9.77 2.60 10.42
CA ASP A 28 -11.03 1.86 10.56
C ASP A 28 -12.29 2.71 10.27
N GLY A 29 -12.12 3.96 9.84
CA GLY A 29 -13.19 4.90 9.52
C GLY A 29 -13.85 4.63 8.17
N ALA A 30 -15.12 5.03 8.06
CA ALA A 30 -15.88 4.91 6.81
C ALA A 30 -15.30 5.81 5.70
N GLU A 31 -14.70 6.93 6.09
CA GLU A 31 -14.03 7.90 5.23
C GLU A 31 -12.79 7.29 4.56
N SER A 32 -12.05 6.43 5.28
CA SER A 32 -10.88 5.75 4.74
C SER A 32 -11.22 4.86 3.55
N ARG A 33 -12.37 4.19 3.58
CA ARG A 33 -12.85 3.39 2.43
C ARG A 33 -13.04 4.25 1.19
N THR A 34 -13.65 5.42 1.34
CA THR A 34 -13.86 6.36 0.22
C THR A 34 -12.52 6.89 -0.30
N ALA A 35 -11.61 7.27 0.59
CA ALA A 35 -10.27 7.71 0.23
C ALA A 35 -9.49 6.63 -0.53
N GLY A 36 -9.59 5.37 -0.10
CA GLY A 36 -8.98 4.23 -0.77
C GLY A 36 -9.49 4.04 -2.20
N LEU A 37 -10.80 4.18 -2.43
CA LEU A 37 -11.37 4.10 -3.79
C LEU A 37 -10.87 5.23 -4.70
N VAL A 38 -10.70 6.43 -4.18
CA VAL A 38 -10.11 7.55 -4.92
C VAL A 38 -8.64 7.27 -5.24
N ALA A 39 -7.88 6.76 -4.27
CA ALA A 39 -6.47 6.45 -4.44
C ALA A 39 -6.22 5.34 -5.47
N VAL A 40 -7.09 4.33 -5.54
CA VAL A 40 -7.07 3.29 -6.60
C VAL A 40 -7.25 3.93 -7.97
N ARG A 41 -8.31 4.73 -8.15
CA ARG A 41 -8.57 5.40 -9.43
C ARG A 41 -7.43 6.31 -9.86
N LEU A 42 -6.82 7.01 -8.89
CA LEU A 42 -5.67 7.88 -9.14
C LEU A 42 -4.44 7.07 -9.56
N ALA A 43 -4.14 5.97 -8.86
CA ALA A 43 -3.01 5.10 -9.19
C ALA A 43 -3.17 4.45 -10.58
N GLU A 44 -4.37 4.00 -10.93
CA GLU A 44 -4.70 3.47 -12.26
C GLU A 44 -4.50 4.53 -13.35
N ALA A 45 -5.07 5.73 -13.17
CA ALA A 45 -4.96 6.82 -14.14
C ALA A 45 -3.51 7.25 -14.38
N LEU A 46 -2.66 7.15 -13.36
CA LEU A 46 -1.24 7.50 -13.43
C LEU A 46 -0.34 6.31 -13.79
N SER A 47 -0.89 5.09 -13.95
CA SER A 47 -0.08 3.86 -14.02
C SER A 47 0.99 3.80 -12.91
N ALA A 48 0.62 4.28 -11.73
CA ALA A 48 1.49 4.43 -10.57
C ALA A 48 1.26 3.31 -9.57
N ARG A 49 2.28 3.02 -8.76
CA ARG A 49 2.14 2.11 -7.61
C ARG A 49 1.24 2.74 -6.55
N LEU A 50 0.27 2.00 -6.05
CA LEU A 50 -0.50 2.37 -4.86
C LEU A 50 0.15 1.77 -3.59
N VAL A 51 0.30 2.60 -2.56
CA VAL A 51 0.75 2.21 -1.22
C VAL A 51 -0.34 2.57 -0.23
N LEU A 52 -0.87 1.56 0.47
CA LEU A 52 -1.78 1.76 1.60
C LEU A 52 -0.96 1.79 2.89
N ALA A 53 -1.20 2.78 3.74
CA ALA A 53 -0.47 2.95 4.99
C ALA A 53 -1.44 3.12 6.18
N HIS A 54 -1.38 2.19 7.12
CA HIS A 54 -2.05 2.29 8.42
C HIS A 54 -1.00 2.66 9.46
N VAL A 55 -1.16 3.80 10.13
CA VAL A 55 -0.18 4.31 11.09
C VAL A 55 -0.61 3.94 12.50
N MET A 56 0.22 3.16 13.19
CA MET A 56 0.03 2.81 14.59
C MET A 56 0.97 3.64 15.46
N PRO A 57 0.55 4.06 16.67
CA PRO A 57 1.46 4.65 17.65
C PRO A 57 2.62 3.69 17.94
N SER A 58 3.85 4.20 17.97
CA SER A 58 4.98 3.42 18.47
C SER A 58 4.88 3.30 19.99
N PRO A 59 5.04 2.11 20.58
CA PRO A 59 5.05 1.95 22.04
C PRO A 59 6.19 2.74 22.70
N ASP A 60 7.25 3.04 21.96
CA ASP A 60 8.43 3.77 22.41
C ASP A 60 8.41 5.25 21.99
N ALA A 61 7.33 5.73 21.37
CA ALA A 61 7.24 7.14 21.01
C ALA A 61 7.23 8.00 22.28
N PRO A 62 8.13 8.99 22.43
CA PRO A 62 8.02 9.94 23.52
C PRO A 62 6.65 10.63 23.42
N PRO A 63 6.01 11.00 24.55
CA PRO A 63 4.77 11.73 24.53
C PRO A 63 4.98 13.00 23.71
N SER A 64 4.19 13.15 22.64
CA SER A 64 4.25 14.29 21.74
C SER A 64 3.75 15.55 22.45
N GLY A 65 4.62 16.19 23.25
CA GLY A 65 4.44 17.53 23.81
C GLY A 65 3.29 17.69 24.80
N MET A 66 3.63 17.86 26.08
CA MET A 66 2.86 18.71 26.99
C MET A 66 3.08 20.19 26.66
#